data_AF-A0A533WZF5-F1
#
_entry.id   AF-A0A533WZF5-F1
#
_cell.length_a   1.000
_cell.length_b   1.000
_cell.length_c   1.000
_cell.angle_alpha   90.00
_cell.angle_beta   90.00
_cell.angle_gamma   90.00
#
_symmetry.space_group_name_H-M   'P 1'
#
loop_
_entity.id
_entity.type
_entity.pdbx_description
1 polymer ?
#
loop_
_entity_poly.entity_id
_entity_poly.type
_entity_poly.pdbx_seq_one_letter_code
_entity_poly.pdbx_strand_id
1 'polypeptide(L)'
;MTCKGICIRHKAQKPVGSGRYASGQKRCQICEIFIKWDGLWCPCCGYRLRTKPRNLKYKAKLRERKRRELRVRELAHPVLKTTVKTKPKNKIGLTNKFGSTAV
;
A
#
# COMPACT_ATOMS: atom_id res chain seq x y z
N MET A 1 14.56 18.53 -2.77
CA MET A 1 13.42 19.13 -2.04
C MET A 1 13.59 18.83 -0.56
N THR A 2 13.79 19.87 0.26
CA THR A 2 14.04 19.77 1.70
C THR A 2 12.72 19.84 2.49
N CYS A 3 12.69 19.34 3.72
CA CYS A 3 11.55 19.46 4.60
C CYS A 3 11.34 20.93 5.02
N LYS A 4 10.12 21.46 4.85
CA LYS A 4 9.67 22.80 5.28
C LYS A 4 8.98 22.83 6.66
N GLY A 5 8.92 21.72 7.39
CA GLY A 5 8.27 21.63 8.71
C GLY A 5 6.73 21.62 8.75
N ILE A 6 6.04 21.99 7.68
CA ILE A 6 4.55 22.07 7.62
C ILE A 6 3.88 20.74 7.96
N CYS A 7 4.52 19.61 7.61
CA CYS A 7 3.97 18.28 7.79
C CYS A 7 3.77 17.87 9.27
N ILE A 8 4.35 18.62 10.23
CA ILE A 8 4.16 18.39 11.67
C ILE A 8 2.69 18.55 12.07
N ARG A 9 1.96 19.49 11.45
CA ARG A 9 0.52 19.72 11.71
C ARG A 9 -0.35 18.51 11.34
N HIS A 10 0.13 17.68 10.41
CA HIS A 10 -0.56 16.48 9.93
C HIS A 10 0.03 15.18 10.50
N LYS A 11 0.90 15.28 11.53
CA LYS A 11 1.58 14.14 12.13
C LYS A 11 0.55 13.15 12.70
N ALA A 12 0.67 11.90 12.29
CA ALA A 12 -0.21 10.84 12.75
C ALA A 12 0.29 10.24 14.06
N GLN A 13 -0.62 10.08 15.02
CA GLN A 13 -0.34 9.41 16.29
C GLN A 13 -0.10 7.91 16.08
N LYS A 14 0.68 7.28 16.96
CA LYS A 14 0.93 5.82 16.89
C LYS A 14 -0.38 5.10 17.25
N PRO A 15 -0.95 4.29 16.34
CA PRO A 15 -2.15 3.54 16.68
C PRO A 15 -1.79 2.40 17.63
N VAL A 16 -2.65 2.15 18.62
CA VAL A 16 -2.53 1.01 19.54
C VAL A 16 -3.03 -0.26 18.86
N GLY A 17 -2.33 -1.39 19.06
CA GLY A 17 -2.72 -2.71 18.55
C GLY A 17 -2.72 -2.92 17.02
N SER A 18 -2.53 -1.87 16.21
CA SER A 18 -2.56 -1.96 14.75
C SER A 18 -1.31 -1.38 14.08
N GLY A 19 -0.97 -1.91 12.90
CA GLY A 19 0.16 -1.40 12.12
C GLY A 19 -0.19 -0.06 11.46
N ARG A 20 0.73 0.92 11.49
CA ARG A 20 0.53 2.27 10.94
C ARG A 20 -0.04 2.29 9.51
N TYR A 21 0.52 1.49 8.61
CA TYR A 21 0.07 1.39 7.21
C TYR A 21 -1.31 0.76 7.07
N ALA A 22 -1.68 -0.12 7.99
CA ALA A 22 -2.98 -0.76 7.99
C ALA A 22 -4.06 0.22 8.50
N SER A 23 -3.71 1.13 9.41
CA SER A 23 -4.55 2.25 9.83
C SER A 23 -4.58 3.41 8.81
N GLY A 24 -4.05 3.22 7.59
CA GLY A 24 -4.05 4.23 6.53
C GLY A 24 -3.03 5.35 6.68
N GLN A 25 -2.14 5.29 7.68
CA GLN A 25 -1.09 6.30 7.84
C GLN A 25 -0.03 6.15 6.74
N LYS A 26 0.41 7.29 6.20
CA LYS A 26 1.39 7.32 5.12
C LYS A 26 2.72 7.89 5.63
N ARG A 27 3.85 7.36 5.18
CA ARG A 27 5.19 7.85 5.59
C ARG A 27 5.83 8.68 4.49
N CYS A 28 6.21 9.91 4.81
CA CYS A 28 7.09 10.70 3.95
C CYS A 28 8.53 10.16 4.07
N GLN A 29 9.25 10.03 2.96
CA GLN A 29 10.63 9.53 2.97
C GLN A 29 11.65 10.64 3.27
N ILE A 30 11.31 11.88 2.93
CA ILE A 30 12.17 13.06 3.16
C ILE A 30 11.96 13.62 4.56
N CYS A 31 10.70 13.88 4.95
CA CYS A 31 10.39 14.39 6.28
C CYS A 31 10.42 13.31 7.36
N GLU A 32 10.58 12.05 6.96
CA GLU A 32 10.61 10.83 7.79
C GLU A 32 9.41 10.54 8.71
N ILE A 33 8.44 11.45 8.80
CA ILE A 33 7.25 11.31 9.64
C ILE A 33 6.11 10.54 8.99
N PHE A 34 5.24 10.00 9.84
CA PHE A 34 3.93 9.49 9.44
C PHE A 34 2.89 10.59 9.50
N ILE A 35 2.08 10.71 8.45
CA ILE A 35 1.02 11.70 8.35
C ILE A 35 -0.32 11.04 8.00
N LYS A 36 -1.40 11.67 8.45
CA LYS A 36 -2.76 11.37 8.00
C LYS A 36 -3.14 12.44 6.97
N TRP A 37 -3.10 12.04 5.71
CA TRP A 37 -3.32 12.93 4.56
C TRP A 37 -4.01 12.18 3.45
N ASP A 38 -4.99 12.80 2.80
CA ASP A 38 -5.79 12.14 1.76
C ASP A 38 -5.01 12.03 0.45
N GLY A 39 -4.17 13.03 0.14
CA GLY A 39 -3.33 13.06 -1.06
C GLY A 39 -2.21 12.01 -1.11
N LEU A 40 -1.62 11.86 -2.30
CA LEU A 40 -0.49 10.95 -2.52
C LEU A 40 0.88 11.60 -2.27
N TRP A 41 0.92 12.92 -2.18
CA TRP A 41 2.13 13.73 -2.07
C TRP A 41 2.19 14.39 -0.69
N CYS A 42 3.41 14.55 -0.17
CA CYS A 42 3.63 15.21 1.11
C CYS A 42 3.33 16.72 0.97
N PRO A 43 2.48 17.31 1.83
CA PRO A 43 2.18 18.74 1.77
C PRO A 43 3.38 19.65 2.10
N CYS A 44 4.48 19.06 2.60
CA CYS A 44 5.66 19.79 3.06
C CYS A 44 6.79 19.81 2.01
N CYS A 45 7.27 18.63 1.59
CA CYS A 45 8.38 18.51 0.65
C CYS A 45 7.95 18.10 -0.76
N GLY A 46 6.66 17.89 -1.01
CA GLY A 46 6.14 17.42 -2.29
C GLY A 46 6.55 15.99 -2.66
N TYR A 47 7.23 15.24 -1.78
CA TYR A 47 7.64 13.86 -2.09
C TYR A 47 6.47 12.88 -1.98
N ARG A 48 6.45 11.85 -2.83
CA ARG A 48 5.41 10.83 -2.84
C ARG A 48 5.39 10.05 -1.54
N LEU A 49 4.23 9.99 -0.91
CA LEU A 49 4.03 9.30 0.36
C LEU A 49 3.98 7.79 0.16
N ARG A 50 4.62 7.06 1.09
CA ARG A 50 4.56 5.59 1.09
C ARG A 50 3.33 5.08 1.80
N THR A 51 2.62 4.20 1.13
CA THR A 51 1.43 3.49 1.64
C THR A 51 1.71 2.03 2.00
N LYS A 52 2.92 1.53 1.70
CA LYS A 52 3.34 0.15 1.96
C LYS A 52 4.70 0.15 2.70
N PRO A 53 4.92 -0.82 3.61
CA PRO A 53 6.22 -1.00 4.24
C PRO A 53 7.28 -1.45 3.21
N ARG A 54 8.55 -1.15 3.49
CA ARG A 54 9.68 -1.57 2.64
C ARG A 54 9.95 -3.07 2.72
N ASN A 55 9.94 -3.62 3.94
CA ASN A 55 10.33 -5.00 4.19
C ASN A 55 9.24 -5.98 3.73
N LEU A 56 9.65 -7.01 2.98
CA LEU A 56 8.79 -8.02 2.37
C LEU A 56 7.92 -8.75 3.41
N LYS A 57 8.47 -9.08 4.59
CA LYS A 57 7.74 -9.74 5.69
C LYS A 57 6.52 -8.92 6.11
N TYR A 58 6.70 -7.61 6.32
CA TYR A 58 5.60 -6.72 6.71
C TYR A 58 4.66 -6.41 5.55
N LYS A 59 5.16 -6.42 4.31
CA LYS A 59 4.33 -6.28 3.10
C LYS A 59 3.37 -7.47 2.96
N ALA A 60 3.83 -8.69 3.24
CA ALA A 60 2.98 -9.88 3.27
C ALA A 60 1.91 -9.79 4.36
N LYS A 61 2.28 -9.47 5.60
CA LYS A 61 1.33 -9.27 6.72
C LYS A 61 0.26 -8.22 6.40
N LEU A 62 0.65 -7.10 5.77
CA LEU A 62 -0.31 -6.06 5.38
C LEU A 62 -1.30 -6.55 4.31
N ARG A 63 -0.85 -7.37 3.34
CA ARG A 63 -1.73 -7.95 2.32
C ARG A 63 -2.71 -8.96 2.93
N GLU A 64 -2.23 -9.82 3.81
CA GLU A 64 -3.08 -10.80 4.50
C GLU A 64 -4.18 -10.09 5.32
N ARG A 65 -3.80 -9.06 6.09
CA ARG A 65 -4.77 -8.26 6.85
C ARG A 65 -5.80 -7.60 5.92
N LYS A 66 -5.38 -6.98 4.81
CA LYS A 66 -6.31 -6.42 3.82
C LYS A 66 -7.26 -7.47 3.24
N ARG A 67 -6.76 -8.68 2.96
CA ARG A 67 -7.60 -9.79 2.49
C ARG A 67 -8.63 -10.20 3.54
N ARG A 68 -8.24 -10.26 4.82
CA ARG A 68 -9.16 -10.54 5.94
C ARG A 68 -10.23 -9.45 6.07
N GLU A 69 -9.83 -8.17 6.02
CA GLU A 69 -10.76 -7.03 6.06
C GLU A 69 -11.76 -7.08 4.89
N LEU A 70 -11.32 -7.42 3.67
CA LEU A 70 -12.21 -7.59 2.51
C LEU A 70 -13.19 -8.74 2.69
N ARG A 71 -12.76 -9.89 3.22
CA ARG A 71 -13.64 -11.03 3.51
C ARG A 71 -14.71 -10.69 4.55
N VAL A 72 -14.32 -10.01 5.64
CA VAL A 72 -15.27 -9.55 6.67
C VAL A 72 -16.30 -8.59 6.05
N ARG A 73 -15.86 -7.68 5.17
CA ARG A 73 -16.78 -6.77 4.47
C ARG A 73 -17.76 -7.50 3.57
N GLU A 74 -17.32 -8.56 2.87
CA GLU A 74 -18.18 -9.39 2.02
C GLU A 74 -19.24 -10.15 2.83
N LEU A 75 -18.91 -10.60 4.05
CA LEU A 75 -19.86 -11.23 4.95
C LEU A 75 -20.84 -10.22 5.58
N ALA A 76 -20.37 -9.01 5.88
CA ALA A 76 -21.17 -7.95 6.52
C ALA A 76 -22.18 -7.28 5.56
N HIS A 77 -22.02 -7.40 4.24
CA HIS A 77 -22.95 -6.90 3.25
C HIS A 77 -23.54 -8.09 2.45
N PRO A 78 -24.65 -8.72 2.91
CA PRO A 78 -25.29 -9.81 2.16
C PRO A 78 -26.04 -9.36 0.89
N VAL A 79 -25.88 -8.13 0.41
CA VAL A 79 -26.76 -7.55 -0.61
C VAL A 79 -26.14 -7.57 -2.01
N LEU A 80 -26.76 -8.40 -2.86
CA LEU A 80 -26.69 -8.51 -4.33
C LEU A 80 -25.44 -9.18 -4.93
N LYS A 81 -25.32 -10.48 -4.66
CA LYS A 81 -24.67 -11.45 -5.56
C LYS A 81 -25.48 -11.61 -6.87
N THR A 82 -25.49 -10.64 -7.76
CA THR A 82 -25.82 -10.89 -9.16
C THR A 82 -24.94 -10.02 -10.07
N THR A 83 -24.10 -10.72 -10.84
CA THR A 83 -23.47 -10.28 -12.10
C THR A 83 -22.43 -9.14 -12.05
N VAL A 84 -21.23 -9.39 -11.50
CA VAL A 84 -20.02 -8.85 -12.13
C VAL A 84 -18.99 -9.97 -12.27
N LYS A 85 -18.90 -10.54 -13.47
CA LYS A 85 -17.79 -11.41 -13.89
C LYS A 85 -16.47 -10.67 -13.62
N THR A 86 -15.73 -11.05 -12.59
CA THR A 86 -14.32 -10.64 -12.49
C THR A 86 -13.55 -11.34 -13.60
N LYS A 87 -13.35 -10.60 -14.70
CA LYS A 87 -12.45 -10.94 -15.80
C LYS A 87 -11.07 -11.30 -15.23
N PRO A 88 -10.47 -12.46 -15.56
CA PRO A 88 -9.10 -12.76 -15.15
C PRO A 88 -8.18 -11.78 -15.88
N LYS A 89 -7.42 -10.98 -15.14
CA LYS A 89 -6.31 -10.22 -15.72
C LYS A 89 -5.16 -11.20 -15.96
N ASN A 90 -5.18 -11.83 -17.13
CA ASN A 90 -3.96 -12.32 -17.76
C ASN A 90 -3.36 -11.22 -18.66
N LYS A 91 -2.04 -11.32 -18.89
CA LYS A 91 -1.12 -10.61 -19.81
C LYS A 91 0.09 -10.03 -19.05
N ILE A 92 1.34 -10.25 -19.40
CA ILE A 92 2.03 -10.91 -20.53
C ILE A 92 3.42 -11.31 -20.02
N GLY A 93 3.94 -12.44 -20.49
CA GLY A 93 5.28 -12.92 -20.17
C GLY A 93 6.39 -12.17 -20.90
N LEU A 94 7.63 -12.33 -20.41
CA LEU A 94 8.82 -12.14 -21.23
C LEU A 94 9.78 -13.32 -20.97
N THR A 95 9.68 -14.24 -21.92
CA THR A 95 10.63 -15.25 -22.41
C THR A 95 11.96 -15.46 -21.67
N ASN A 96 12.16 -16.68 -21.16
CA ASN A 96 13.48 -17.26 -20.98
C ASN A 96 14.14 -17.46 -22.35
N LYS A 97 15.37 -16.95 -22.53
CA LYS A 97 16.26 -17.38 -23.62
C LYS A 97 17.33 -18.29 -23.01
N PHE A 98 17.08 -19.59 -23.10
CA PHE A 98 18.15 -20.59 -23.17
C PHE A 98 18.76 -20.46 -24.58
N GLY A 99 20.08 -20.32 -24.65
CA GLY A 99 20.83 -20.32 -25.89
C GLY A 99 22.17 -20.99 -25.64
N SER A 100 22.25 -22.26 -26.02
CA SER A 100 23.44 -23.08 -26.09
C SER A 100 24.43 -22.53 -27.12
N THR A 101 25.73 -22.65 -26.84
CA THR A 101 26.75 -22.75 -27.87
C THR A 101 27.74 -23.82 -27.45
N ALA A 102 27.62 -24.96 -28.13
CA ALA A 102 28.66 -25.97 -28.24
C ALA A 102 29.58 -25.53 -29.40
N VAL A 103 30.88 -25.42 -29.12
CA VAL A 103 32.00 -25.81 -30.01
C VAL A 103 33.14 -26.20 -29.08
#